data_AF-A0A150QIR7-F1
#
_entry.id   AF-A0A150QIR7-F1
#
_cell.length_a   1.000
_cell.length_b   1.000
_cell.length_c   1.000
_cell.angle_alpha   90.00
_cell.angle_beta   90.00
_cell.angle_gamma   90.00
#
_symmetry.space_group_name_H-M   'P 1'
#
loop_
_entity.id
_entity.type
_entity.pdbx_description
1 polymer ?
#
loop_
_entity_poly.entity_id
_entity_poly.type
_entity_poly.pdbx_seq_one_letter_code
_entity_poly.pdbx_strand_id
1 'polypeptide(L)'
;MAEEELAAPPARRSAAPPRRARRLLGLRPRRHDRVDLGSRLLRDQLWTLALLALLILLLLVALTATTRAPVQEWPAWGSRTLLGVFSFGALGAIFSAARSLKSSSLRARIHAQVSDERVTLSRAVLGALPGLAAYAFLQSKVLNLGDADNSKAFAIAFIAGFSERLVLKVAETFAGQKAK
;
A
#
# COMPACT_ATOMS: atom_id res chain seq x y z
N MET A 1 44.67 -2.35 89.20
CA MET A 1 43.26 -2.17 88.83
C MET A 1 43.27 -1.29 87.57
N ALA A 2 43.61 -1.78 86.38
CA ALA A 2 43.15 -2.96 85.66
C ALA A 2 41.63 -2.90 85.41
N GLU A 3 41.23 -2.24 84.32
CA GLU A 3 40.19 -2.76 83.44
C GLU A 3 40.58 -2.45 81.99
N GLU A 4 40.74 -3.55 81.28
CA GLU A 4 41.18 -3.75 79.92
C GLU A 4 39.90 -3.71 79.07
N GLU A 5 39.60 -2.55 78.48
CA GLU A 5 38.41 -2.36 77.66
C GLU A 5 38.62 -3.03 76.30
N LEU A 6 38.15 -4.27 76.25
CA LEU A 6 38.23 -5.25 75.18
C LEU A 6 37.64 -4.70 73.86
N ALA A 7 38.52 -4.62 72.85
CA ALA A 7 38.21 -4.22 71.49
C ALA A 7 37.11 -5.08 70.83
N ALA A 8 35.99 -4.45 70.47
CA ALA A 8 34.97 -5.04 69.62
C ALA A 8 35.41 -4.98 68.13
N PRO A 9 35.40 -6.11 67.39
CA PRO A 9 35.79 -6.12 65.99
C PRO A 9 34.73 -5.42 65.11
N PRO A 10 35.16 -4.72 64.04
CA PRO A 10 34.25 -3.97 63.17
C PRO A 10 33.34 -4.91 62.38
N ALA A 11 32.04 -4.67 62.49
CA ALA A 11 31.01 -5.33 61.70
C ALA A 11 31.30 -5.20 60.20
N ARG A 12 31.61 -6.32 59.55
CA ARG A 12 31.73 -6.43 58.08
C ARG A 12 30.39 -6.04 57.45
N ARG A 13 30.28 -4.80 56.97
CA ARG A 13 29.19 -4.35 56.11
C ARG A 13 29.21 -5.16 54.81
N SER A 14 28.31 -6.14 54.74
CA SER A 14 27.93 -6.83 53.51
C SER A 14 27.56 -5.80 52.44
N ALA A 15 28.44 -5.62 51.46
CA ALA A 15 28.21 -4.78 50.31
C ALA A 15 27.12 -5.42 49.44
N ALA A 16 25.88 -4.96 49.61
CA ALA A 16 24.79 -5.30 48.71
C ALA A 16 25.19 -4.89 47.27
N PRO A 17 25.08 -5.78 46.27
CA PRO A 17 25.45 -5.44 44.90
C PRO A 17 24.57 -4.30 44.36
N PRO A 18 25.15 -3.33 43.64
CA PRO A 18 24.44 -2.14 43.19
C PRO A 18 23.32 -2.52 42.21
N ARG A 19 22.06 -2.28 42.62
CA ARG A 19 20.82 -2.49 41.83
C ARG A 19 20.77 -1.73 40.48
N ARG A 20 21.77 -0.91 40.16
CA ARG A 20 21.83 -0.12 38.91
C ARG A 20 22.43 -0.88 37.71
N ALA A 21 23.13 -1.99 37.90
CA ALA A 21 23.76 -2.72 36.78
C ALA A 21 22.80 -3.64 35.98
N ARG A 22 21.64 -4.03 36.55
CA ARG A 22 20.69 -4.94 35.87
C ARG A 22 19.77 -4.27 34.83
N ARG A 23 19.69 -2.93 34.78
CA ARG A 23 18.85 -2.21 33.81
C ARG A 23 19.51 -1.95 32.45
N LEU A 24 20.81 -2.20 32.30
CA LEU A 24 21.54 -1.92 31.06
C LEU A 24 21.84 -3.17 30.20
N LEU A 25 21.59 -4.38 30.73
CA LEU A 25 21.85 -5.64 30.02
C LEU A 25 20.58 -6.40 29.57
N GLY A 26 19.39 -5.94 29.96
CA GLY A 26 18.15 -6.72 29.80
C GLY A 26 17.26 -6.38 28.61
N LEU A 27 17.47 -5.26 27.90
CA LEU A 27 16.52 -4.81 26.89
C LEU A 27 17.23 -4.27 25.64
N ARG A 28 18.02 -5.15 25.00
CA ARG A 28 18.33 -5.00 23.57
C ARG A 28 17.35 -5.91 22.80
N PRO A 29 16.07 -5.53 22.63
CA PRO A 29 15.12 -6.37 21.93
C PRO A 29 15.62 -6.64 20.51
N ARG A 30 15.58 -7.93 20.18
CA ARG A 30 16.02 -8.58 18.96
C ARG A 30 15.66 -7.76 17.71
N ARG A 31 16.70 -7.30 17.00
CA ARG A 31 16.56 -6.66 15.69
C ARG A 31 16.15 -7.65 14.58
N HIS A 32 16.37 -8.95 14.79
CA HIS A 32 16.08 -10.01 13.81
C HIS A 32 14.57 -10.29 13.68
N ASP A 33 13.85 -10.44 14.80
CA ASP A 33 12.41 -10.77 14.79
C ASP A 33 11.55 -9.74 14.04
N ARG A 34 12.00 -8.47 13.96
CA ARG A 34 11.29 -7.42 13.20
C ARG A 34 11.44 -7.54 11.68
N VAL A 35 12.52 -8.14 11.18
CA VAL A 35 12.74 -8.28 9.73
C VAL A 35 11.77 -9.32 9.16
N ASP A 36 11.51 -10.38 9.91
CA ASP A 36 10.64 -11.47 9.47
C ASP A 36 9.16 -11.08 9.43
N LEU A 37 8.69 -10.28 10.40
CA LEU A 37 7.30 -9.79 10.44
C LEU A 37 6.94 -8.92 9.23
N GLY A 38 7.84 -8.02 8.81
CA GLY A 38 7.59 -7.13 7.68
C GLY A 38 7.48 -7.85 6.34
N SER A 39 8.30 -8.90 6.14
CA SER A 39 8.28 -9.67 4.89
C SER A 39 7.02 -10.50 4.71
N ARG A 40 6.44 -11.01 5.81
CA ARG A 40 5.18 -11.77 5.81
C ARG A 40 3.99 -10.87 5.44
N LEU A 41 3.85 -9.72 6.11
CA LEU A 41 2.76 -8.77 5.85
C LEU A 41 2.78 -8.24 4.40
N LEU A 42 3.97 -7.94 3.87
CA LEU A 42 4.11 -7.50 2.48
C LEU A 42 3.66 -8.58 1.49
N ARG A 43 4.01 -9.84 1.79
CA ARG A 43 3.64 -11.00 0.97
C ARG A 43 2.12 -11.20 0.98
N ASP A 44 1.48 -11.09 2.13
CA ASP A 44 0.03 -11.22 2.26
C ASP A 44 -0.70 -10.11 1.50
N GLN A 45 -0.26 -8.85 1.62
CA GLN A 45 -0.85 -7.74 0.86
C GLN A 45 -0.67 -7.89 -0.66
N LEU A 46 0.51 -8.33 -1.11
CA LEU A 46 0.74 -8.60 -2.53
C LEU A 46 -0.12 -9.77 -3.02
N TRP A 47 -0.35 -10.78 -2.19
CA TRP A 47 -1.22 -11.90 -2.53
C TRP A 47 -2.67 -11.45 -2.70
N THR A 48 -3.19 -10.61 -1.79
CA THR A 48 -4.53 -10.04 -1.91
C THR A 48 -4.70 -9.20 -3.18
N LEU A 49 -3.72 -8.37 -3.51
CA LEU A 49 -3.73 -7.59 -4.76
C LEU A 49 -3.65 -8.49 -6.00
N ALA A 50 -2.85 -9.56 -5.95
CA ALA A 50 -2.75 -10.52 -7.05
C ALA A 50 -4.05 -11.28 -7.27
N LEU A 51 -4.72 -11.71 -6.20
CA LEU A 51 -6.04 -12.34 -6.26
C LEU A 51 -7.09 -11.38 -6.84
N LEU A 52 -7.09 -10.12 -6.41
CA LEU A 52 -7.98 -9.10 -6.95
C LEU A 52 -7.74 -8.85 -8.45
N ALA A 53 -6.47 -8.74 -8.86
CA ALA A 53 -6.11 -8.60 -10.27
C ALA A 53 -6.55 -9.80 -11.10
N LEU A 54 -6.34 -11.02 -10.57
CA LEU A 54 -6.77 -12.25 -11.22
C LEU A 54 -8.28 -12.29 -11.37
N LEU A 55 -9.04 -11.90 -10.34
CA LEU A 55 -10.51 -11.85 -10.39
C LEU A 55 -11.01 -10.86 -11.45
N ILE A 56 -10.40 -9.68 -11.55
CA ILE A 56 -10.75 -8.70 -12.59
C ILE A 56 -10.37 -9.21 -13.99
N LEU A 57 -9.23 -9.90 -14.12
CA LEU A 57 -8.82 -10.51 -15.39
C LEU A 57 -9.81 -11.60 -15.82
N LEU A 58 -10.24 -12.45 -14.90
CA LEU A 58 -11.27 -13.46 -15.16
C LEU A 58 -12.61 -12.83 -15.54
N LEU A 59 -13.00 -11.73 -14.88
CA LEU A 59 -14.18 -10.96 -15.26
C LEU A 59 -14.07 -10.42 -16.69
N LEU A 60 -12.92 -9.85 -17.07
CA LEU A 60 -12.67 -9.37 -18.43
C LEU A 60 -12.74 -10.50 -19.46
N VAL A 61 -12.12 -11.65 -19.17
CA VAL A 61 -12.18 -12.83 -20.04
C VAL A 61 -13.61 -13.36 -20.17
N ALA A 62 -14.38 -13.43 -19.09
CA ALA A 62 -15.77 -13.84 -19.14
C ALA A 62 -16.63 -12.85 -19.96
N LEU A 63 -16.36 -11.54 -19.81
CA LEU A 63 -17.07 -10.50 -20.53
C LEU A 63 -16.79 -10.54 -22.04
N THR A 64 -15.54 -10.82 -22.45
CA THR A 64 -15.19 -10.94 -23.87
C THR A 64 -15.59 -12.31 -24.46
N ALA A 65 -15.49 -13.39 -23.70
CA ALA A 65 -15.86 -14.74 -24.16
C ALA A 65 -17.36 -14.91 -24.39
N THR A 66 -18.21 -14.17 -23.67
CA THR A 66 -19.67 -14.20 -23.84
C THR A 66 -20.16 -13.39 -25.03
N THR A 67 -19.30 -12.57 -25.64
CA THR A 67 -19.65 -11.71 -26.77
C THR A 67 -19.01 -12.19 -28.07
N ARG A 68 -19.83 -12.42 -29.09
CA ARG A 68 -19.34 -12.72 -30.44
C ARG A 68 -18.88 -11.47 -31.20
N ALA A 69 -19.33 -10.29 -30.78
CA ALA A 69 -19.00 -9.03 -31.41
C ALA A 69 -17.62 -8.53 -30.94
N PRO A 70 -16.76 -8.06 -31.85
CA PRO A 70 -15.47 -7.47 -31.51
C PRO A 70 -15.66 -6.23 -30.62
N VAL A 71 -14.67 -5.97 -29.76
CA VAL A 71 -14.69 -4.87 -28.78
C VAL A 71 -14.93 -3.52 -29.43
N GLN A 72 -14.46 -3.33 -30.67
CA GLN A 72 -14.60 -2.10 -31.46
C GLN A 72 -16.07 -1.77 -31.77
N GLU A 73 -16.93 -2.78 -31.89
CA GLU A 73 -18.35 -2.60 -32.24
C GLU A 73 -19.25 -2.36 -31.02
N TRP A 74 -18.68 -2.37 -29.81
CA TRP A 74 -19.48 -2.19 -28.61
C TRP A 74 -19.99 -0.74 -28.52
N PRO A 75 -21.26 -0.52 -28.15
CA PRO A 75 -21.79 0.82 -27.94
C PRO A 75 -20.95 1.57 -26.90
N ALA A 76 -20.61 2.83 -27.17
CA ALA A 76 -19.79 3.65 -26.26
C ALA A 76 -20.37 3.66 -24.84
N TRP A 77 -21.67 3.94 -24.70
CA TRP A 77 -22.36 3.94 -23.41
C TRP A 77 -22.97 2.57 -23.02
N GLY A 78 -22.53 1.50 -23.67
CA GLY A 78 -22.96 0.15 -23.33
C GLY A 78 -22.42 -0.27 -21.96
N SER A 79 -23.23 -1.01 -21.19
CA SER A 79 -22.82 -1.54 -19.88
C SER A 79 -21.52 -2.35 -19.96
N ARG A 80 -21.30 -3.07 -21.07
CA ARG A 80 -20.07 -3.82 -21.33
C ARG A 80 -18.84 -2.93 -21.47
N THR A 81 -18.96 -1.83 -22.22
CA THR A 81 -17.89 -0.85 -22.41
C THR A 81 -17.54 -0.18 -21.09
N LEU A 82 -18.56 0.23 -20.32
CA LEU A 82 -18.37 0.81 -18.99
C LEU A 82 -17.71 -0.19 -18.02
N LEU A 83 -18.12 -1.46 -18.04
CA LEU A 83 -17.52 -2.49 -17.20
C LEU A 83 -16.08 -2.78 -17.62
N GLY A 84 -15.78 -2.76 -18.92
CA GLY A 84 -14.44 -2.86 -19.47
C GLY A 84 -13.54 -1.71 -19.01
N VAL A 85 -13.96 -0.46 -19.23
CA VAL A 85 -13.27 0.76 -18.78
C VAL A 85 -13.01 0.70 -17.27
N PHE A 86 -14.03 0.37 -16.48
CA PHE A 86 -13.89 0.24 -15.03
C PHE A 86 -12.87 -0.84 -14.64
N SER A 87 -12.92 -2.00 -15.29
CA SER A 87 -12.01 -3.11 -15.02
C SER A 87 -10.56 -2.79 -15.39
N PHE A 88 -10.33 -2.13 -16.54
CA PHE A 88 -9.01 -1.66 -16.94
C PHE A 88 -8.48 -0.58 -16.01
N GLY A 89 -9.32 0.36 -15.57
CA GLY A 89 -8.96 1.35 -14.56
C GLY A 89 -8.57 0.71 -13.23
N ALA A 90 -9.36 -0.25 -12.75
CA ALA A 90 -9.07 -1.01 -11.54
C ALA A 90 -7.74 -1.79 -11.65
N LEU A 91 -7.47 -2.43 -12.79
CA LEU A 91 -6.18 -3.08 -13.05
C LEU A 91 -5.01 -2.11 -12.97
N GLY A 92 -5.14 -0.93 -13.59
CA GLY A 92 -4.13 0.14 -13.50
C GLY A 92 -3.84 0.54 -12.05
N ALA A 93 -4.89 0.74 -11.25
CA ALA A 93 -4.79 1.07 -9.84
C ALA A 93 -4.10 -0.04 -9.03
N ILE A 94 -4.42 -1.31 -9.28
CA ILE A 94 -3.78 -2.47 -8.63
C ILE A 94 -2.28 -2.55 -8.97
N PHE A 95 -1.92 -2.39 -10.24
CA PHE A 95 -0.50 -2.34 -10.65
C PHE A 95 0.25 -1.20 -9.96
N SER A 96 -0.37 -0.03 -9.87
CA SER A 96 0.19 1.13 -9.17
C SER A 96 0.38 0.85 -7.67
N ALA A 97 -0.61 0.21 -7.03
CA ALA A 97 -0.53 -0.21 -5.62
C ALA A 97 0.58 -1.23 -5.37
N ALA A 98 0.67 -2.28 -6.20
CA ALA A 98 1.71 -3.30 -6.11
C ALA A 98 3.12 -2.70 -6.28
N ARG A 99 3.30 -1.77 -7.23
CA ARG A 99 4.58 -1.06 -7.40
C ARG A 99 4.94 -0.22 -6.18
N SER A 100 3.96 0.46 -5.60
CA SER A 100 4.18 1.29 -4.42
C SER A 100 4.61 0.46 -3.20
N LEU A 101 4.03 -0.73 -3.00
CA LEU A 101 4.39 -1.67 -1.94
C LEU A 101 5.85 -2.11 -2.04
N LYS A 102 6.33 -2.42 -3.27
CA LYS A 102 7.74 -2.76 -3.50
C LYS A 102 8.67 -1.59 -3.15
N SER A 103 8.27 -0.35 -3.43
CA SER A 103 9.09 0.84 -3.14
C SER A 103 9.11 1.24 -1.65
N SER A 104 8.04 0.95 -0.90
CA SER A 104 7.93 1.34 0.52
C SER A 104 8.73 0.44 1.46
N SER A 105 9.04 -0.80 1.07
CA SER A 105 9.83 -1.74 1.89
C SER A 105 11.22 -1.19 2.27
N LEU A 106 11.79 -0.29 1.45
CA LEU A 106 13.07 0.35 1.70
C LEU A 106 12.98 1.55 2.66
N ARG A 107 11.79 2.16 2.82
CA ARG A 107 11.61 3.43 3.56
C ARG A 107 10.75 3.28 4.82
N ALA A 108 10.00 2.18 4.96
CA ALA A 108 9.02 1.98 6.03
C ALA A 108 9.57 1.14 7.19
N ARG A 109 10.34 1.78 8.07
CA ARG A 109 10.66 1.24 9.41
C ARG A 109 9.82 1.86 10.55
N ILE A 110 8.91 2.81 10.27
CA ILE A 110 8.33 3.66 11.33
C ILE A 110 6.78 3.87 11.28
N HIS A 111 6.08 3.75 10.15
CA HIS A 111 4.61 3.97 10.11
C HIS A 111 3.76 2.70 9.93
N ALA A 112 4.32 1.54 10.24
CA ALA A 112 3.60 0.27 10.17
C ALA A 112 2.43 0.23 11.17
N GLN A 113 1.22 -0.01 10.66
CA GLN A 113 0.21 -0.95 11.19
C GLN A 113 -1.26 -0.49 11.19
N VAL A 114 -1.61 0.76 10.85
CA VAL A 114 -3.03 1.20 10.94
C VAL A 114 -3.70 1.49 9.59
N SER A 115 -2.99 1.33 8.47
CA SER A 115 -3.63 1.35 7.16
C SER A 115 -4.21 -0.03 6.85
N ASP A 116 -5.32 -0.31 7.55
CA ASP A 116 -6.27 -1.40 7.42
C ASP A 116 -6.39 -1.94 5.98
N GLU A 117 -6.56 -3.24 5.81
CA GLU A 117 -6.81 -3.86 4.49
C GLU A 117 -7.98 -3.17 3.76
N ARG A 118 -8.92 -2.64 4.54
CA ARG A 118 -10.04 -1.80 4.11
C ARG A 118 -9.60 -0.52 3.37
N VAL A 119 -8.50 0.12 3.77
CA VAL A 119 -7.94 1.29 3.08
C VAL A 119 -7.35 0.88 1.73
N THR A 120 -6.76 -0.31 1.65
CA THR A 120 -6.21 -0.82 0.40
C THR A 120 -7.32 -1.17 -0.58
N LEU A 121 -8.40 -1.78 -0.08
CA LEU A 121 -9.55 -2.20 -0.88
C LEU A 121 -10.38 -1.00 -1.34
N SER A 122 -10.68 -0.06 -0.45
CA SER A 122 -11.34 1.21 -0.82
C SER A 122 -10.52 1.99 -1.84
N ARG A 123 -9.18 2.05 -1.70
CA ARG A 123 -8.32 2.67 -2.72
C ARG A 123 -8.35 1.94 -4.06
N ALA A 124 -8.36 0.61 -4.09
CA ALA A 124 -8.42 -0.12 -5.35
C ALA A 124 -9.74 0.16 -6.09
N VAL A 125 -10.86 0.25 -5.36
CA VAL A 125 -12.18 0.59 -5.93
C VAL A 125 -12.24 2.06 -6.37
N LEU A 126 -11.72 2.99 -5.57
CA LEU A 126 -11.67 4.41 -5.92
C LEU A 126 -10.78 4.66 -7.14
N GLY A 127 -9.70 3.89 -7.32
CA GLY A 127 -8.81 4.00 -8.47
C GLY A 127 -9.45 3.62 -9.82
N ALA A 128 -10.62 2.99 -9.82
CA ALA A 128 -11.39 2.77 -11.04
C ALA A 128 -12.18 4.02 -11.49
N LEU A 129 -12.48 4.95 -10.57
CA LEU A 129 -13.22 6.19 -10.88
C LEU A 129 -12.45 7.13 -11.83
N PRO A 130 -11.14 7.37 -11.67
CA PRO A 130 -10.34 8.11 -12.65
C PRO A 130 -10.42 7.54 -14.06
N GLY A 131 -10.52 6.21 -14.21
CA GLY A 131 -10.70 5.57 -15.51
C GLY A 131 -12.02 5.93 -16.17
N LEU A 132 -13.13 5.93 -15.41
CA LEU A 132 -14.44 6.38 -15.89
C LEU A 132 -14.45 7.88 -16.20
N ALA A 133 -13.82 8.71 -15.37
CA ALA A 133 -13.71 10.14 -15.63
C ALA A 133 -12.91 10.43 -16.91
N ALA A 134 -11.78 9.75 -17.10
CA ALA A 134 -10.99 9.86 -18.32
C ALA A 134 -11.76 9.40 -19.56
N TYR A 135 -12.57 8.34 -19.43
CA TYR A 135 -13.46 7.89 -20.49
C TYR A 135 -14.54 8.92 -20.83
N ALA A 136 -15.18 9.52 -19.82
CA ALA A 136 -16.14 10.60 -20.04
C ALA A 136 -15.50 11.80 -20.75
N PHE A 137 -14.27 12.18 -20.39
CA PHE A 137 -13.54 13.24 -21.07
C PHE A 137 -13.20 12.90 -22.52
N LEU A 138 -12.81 11.66 -22.80
CA LEU A 138 -12.61 11.19 -24.17
C LEU A 138 -13.90 11.30 -24.99
N GLN A 139 -15.03 10.82 -24.44
CA GLN A 139 -16.31 10.82 -25.14
C GLN A 139 -16.87 12.24 -25.35
N SER A 140 -16.61 13.16 -24.42
CA SER A 140 -16.98 14.57 -24.53
C SER A 140 -16.16 15.36 -25.57
N LYS A 141 -15.16 14.72 -26.20
CA LYS A 141 -14.18 15.35 -27.10
C LYS A 141 -13.34 16.46 -26.45
N VAL A 142 -13.34 16.55 -25.11
CA VAL A 142 -12.42 17.43 -24.37
C VAL A 142 -10.97 16.96 -24.57
N LEU A 143 -10.74 15.64 -24.59
CA LEU A 143 -9.51 15.05 -25.13
C LEU A 143 -9.77 14.57 -26.55
N ASN A 144 -9.23 15.28 -27.54
CA ASN A 144 -9.37 14.91 -28.94
C ASN A 144 -8.14 14.09 -29.39
N LEU A 145 -8.22 12.77 -29.20
CA LEU A 145 -7.16 11.79 -29.54
C LEU A 145 -7.43 11.09 -30.90
N GLY A 146 -8.19 11.76 -31.78
CA GLY A 146 -8.66 11.20 -33.04
C GLY A 146 -9.82 10.22 -32.86
N ASP A 147 -9.92 9.22 -33.73
CA ASP A 147 -11.00 8.23 -33.68
C ASP A 147 -11.04 7.51 -32.33
N ALA A 148 -12.14 7.70 -31.61
CA ALA A 148 -12.37 7.15 -30.27
C ALA A 148 -12.74 5.67 -30.38
N ASP A 149 -11.74 4.82 -30.56
CA ASP A 149 -11.91 3.38 -30.48
C ASP A 149 -11.96 2.91 -29.01
N ASN A 150 -12.78 1.90 -28.72
CA ASN A 150 -12.93 1.29 -27.40
C ASN A 150 -11.58 0.76 -26.88
N SER A 151 -10.69 0.32 -27.77
CA SER A 151 -9.33 -0.10 -27.43
C SER A 151 -8.52 1.04 -26.79
N LYS A 152 -8.62 2.27 -27.33
CA LYS A 152 -7.96 3.46 -26.79
C LYS A 152 -8.60 3.86 -25.46
N ALA A 153 -9.93 3.78 -25.37
CA ALA A 153 -10.65 4.05 -24.13
C ALA A 153 -10.17 3.16 -22.97
N PHE A 154 -9.98 1.86 -23.21
CA PHE A 154 -9.47 0.93 -22.20
C PHE A 154 -8.02 1.23 -21.80
N ALA A 155 -7.15 1.55 -22.76
CA ALA A 155 -5.77 1.94 -22.49
C ALA A 155 -5.69 3.22 -21.65
N ILE A 156 -6.50 4.23 -22.00
CA ILE A 156 -6.60 5.49 -21.24
C ILE A 156 -7.13 5.24 -19.83
N ALA A 157 -8.16 4.40 -19.69
CA ALA A 157 -8.71 4.04 -18.40
C ALA A 157 -7.66 3.37 -17.50
N PHE A 158 -6.87 2.45 -18.05
CA PHE A 158 -5.75 1.82 -17.35
C PHE A 158 -4.71 2.85 -16.89
N ILE A 159 -4.29 3.76 -17.78
CA ILE A 159 -3.31 4.79 -17.45
C ILE A 159 -3.85 5.75 -16.39
N ALA A 160 -5.12 6.14 -16.47
CA ALA A 160 -5.79 7.00 -15.50
C ALA A 160 -5.88 6.33 -14.13
N GLY A 161 -6.25 5.05 -14.07
CA GLY A 161 -6.24 4.28 -12.83
C GLY A 161 -4.83 4.10 -12.25
N PHE A 162 -3.82 3.94 -13.12
CA PHE A 162 -2.42 3.86 -12.70
C PHE A 162 -1.89 5.19 -12.12
N SER A 163 -2.30 6.32 -12.68
CA SER A 163 -1.77 7.64 -12.38
C SER A 163 -2.29 8.26 -11.08
N GLU A 164 -3.40 7.78 -10.52
CA GLU A 164 -3.98 8.26 -9.26
C GLU A 164 -2.90 8.43 -8.16
N ARG A 165 -2.04 7.41 -7.95
CA ARG A 165 -0.97 7.48 -6.95
C ARG A 165 0.16 8.44 -7.30
N LEU A 166 0.44 8.64 -8.59
CA LEU A 166 1.44 9.63 -9.00
C LEU A 166 0.94 11.03 -8.64
N VAL A 167 -0.32 11.32 -8.95
CA VAL A 167 -0.96 12.59 -8.63
C VAL A 167 -1.03 12.80 -7.11
N LEU A 168 -1.47 11.81 -6.34
CA LEU A 168 -1.54 11.91 -4.88
C LEU A 168 -0.16 12.13 -4.24
N LYS A 169 0.87 11.40 -4.66
CA LYS A 169 2.25 11.60 -4.15
C LYS A 169 2.79 13.00 -4.47
N VAL A 170 2.49 13.50 -5.66
CA VAL A 170 2.90 14.84 -6.08
C VAL A 170 2.15 15.90 -5.26
N ALA A 171 0.84 15.73 -5.04
CA ALA A 171 0.03 16.62 -4.22
C ALA A 171 0.51 16.65 -2.75
N GLU A 172 0.82 15.50 -2.15
CA GLU A 172 1.40 15.40 -0.81
C GLU A 172 2.75 16.12 -0.71
N THR A 173 3.59 16.00 -1.74
CA THR A 173 4.91 16.66 -1.79
C THR A 173 4.75 18.18 -1.79
N PHE A 174 3.84 18.73 -2.59
CA PHE A 174 3.59 20.17 -2.65
C PHE A 174 2.84 20.70 -1.41
N ALA A 175 1.91 19.94 -0.85
CA ALA A 175 1.21 20.32 0.38
C ALA A 175 2.16 20.37 1.58
N GLY A 176 3.08 19.40 1.70
CA GLY A 176 4.11 19.40 2.75
C GLY A 176 5.13 20.53 2.62
N GLN A 177 5.32 21.06 1.41
CA GLN A 177 6.25 22.16 1.14
C GLN A 177 5.71 23.53 1.58
N LYS A 178 4.39 23.69 1.74
CA LYS A 178 3.76 24.94 2.23
C LYS A 178 3.69 25.06 3.76
N ALA A 179 4.05 24.01 4.49
CA ALA A 179 3.97 23.98 5.97
C ALA A 179 5.32 24.25 6.66
N LYS A 180 6.28 24.85 5.96
CA LYS A 180 7.61 25.16 6.47
C LYS A 180 8.02 26.57 6.06
#